data_AF-A0A8T6P6U1-F1
#
_entry.id   AF-A0A8T6P6U1-F1
#
_cell.length_a   1.000
_cell.length_b   1.000
_cell.length_c   1.000
_cell.angle_alpha   90.00
_cell.angle_beta   90.00
_cell.angle_gamma   90.00
#
_symmetry.space_group_name_H-M   'P 1'
#
loop_
_entity.id
_entity.type
_entity.pdbx_description
1 polymer ?
#
loop_
_entity_poly.entity_id
_entity_poly.type
_entity_poly.pdbx_seq_one_letter_code
_entity_poly.pdbx_strand_id
1 'polypeptide(L)'
;MPNLLTNPDFEGPYRNWNGIDEVQVAQGWFPFWVGASSNNQRRRPVYQAVSAAANRPRVRTGSMAQTYHSDGAQHLAGLMQQIQARPGQRLHF
;
A
#
# COMPACT_ATOMS: atom_id res chain seq x y z
N MET A 1 -19.06 0.56 15.72
CA MET A 1 -18.18 -0.63 15.54
C MET A 1 -16.80 -0.10 15.27
N PRO A 2 -15.74 -0.67 15.88
CA PRO A 2 -14.38 -0.21 15.63
C PRO A 2 -13.96 -0.50 14.19
N ASN A 3 -13.06 0.33 13.65
CA ASN A 3 -12.40 0.05 12.38
C ASN A 3 -11.57 -1.24 12.51
N LEU A 4 -11.71 -2.15 11.56
CA LEU A 4 -10.98 -3.43 11.56
C LEU A 4 -9.57 -3.32 10.98
N LEU A 5 -9.27 -2.23 10.26
CA LEU A 5 -7.95 -1.97 9.70
C LEU A 5 -7.02 -1.37 10.74
N THR A 6 -5.76 -1.77 10.67
CA THR A 6 -4.67 -1.09 11.37
C THR A 6 -4.11 0.00 10.45
N ASN A 7 -3.88 1.22 10.96
CA ASN A 7 -3.31 2.33 10.17
C ASN A 7 -4.06 2.56 8.83
N PRO A 8 -5.39 2.76 8.86
CA PRO A 8 -6.21 2.93 7.65
C PRO A 8 -5.93 4.23 6.88
N ASP A 9 -5.32 5.21 7.55
CA ASP A 9 -5.00 6.54 7.02
C ASP A 9 -3.59 6.65 6.44
N PHE A 10 -2.73 5.63 6.66
CA PHE A 10 -1.35 5.58 6.19
C PHE A 10 -0.43 6.64 6.82
N GLU A 11 -0.69 7.07 8.05
CA GLU A 11 0.18 8.05 8.73
C GLU A 11 1.54 7.44 9.14
N GLY A 12 1.64 6.11 9.12
CA GLY A 12 2.88 5.37 9.38
C GLY A 12 2.82 4.58 10.70
N PRO A 13 3.97 4.05 11.16
CA PRO A 13 5.29 4.10 10.53
C PRO A 13 5.37 3.23 9.28
N TYR A 14 6.48 3.34 8.54
CA TYR A 14 6.73 2.59 7.30
C TYR A 14 7.94 1.67 7.46
N ARG A 15 7.95 0.56 6.72
CA ARG A 15 9.07 -0.39 6.69
C ARG A 15 9.40 -0.80 5.26
N ASN A 16 10.66 -1.15 5.01
CA ASN A 16 11.08 -1.76 3.75
C ASN A 16 10.65 -3.23 3.76
N TRP A 17 9.85 -3.63 2.77
CA TRP A 17 9.33 -4.97 2.66
C TRP A 17 10.43 -5.93 2.18
N ASN A 18 10.71 -6.97 2.97
CA ASN A 18 11.78 -7.93 2.70
C ASN A 18 13.15 -7.28 2.43
N GLY A 19 13.43 -6.12 3.03
CA GLY A 19 14.69 -5.39 2.84
C GLY A 19 14.84 -4.73 1.47
N ILE A 20 13.77 -4.59 0.69
CA ILE A 20 13.78 -3.91 -0.61
C ILE A 20 13.42 -2.44 -0.40
N ASP A 21 14.37 -1.54 -0.69
CA ASP A 21 14.21 -0.10 -0.45
C ASP A 21 13.12 0.55 -1.31
N GLU A 22 12.89 0.03 -2.53
CA GLU A 22 11.83 0.50 -3.42
C GLU A 22 10.44 -0.03 -3.04
N VAL A 23 10.33 -0.83 -1.98
CA VAL A 23 9.06 -1.39 -1.50
C VAL A 23 8.84 -0.98 -0.05
N GLN A 24 8.50 0.30 0.15
CA GLN A 24 8.16 0.85 1.46
C GLN A 24 6.66 0.71 1.71
N VAL A 25 6.30 0.14 2.86
CA VAL A 25 4.92 -0.19 3.18
C VAL A 25 4.56 0.25 4.60
N ALA A 26 3.41 0.91 4.72
CA ALA A 26 2.83 1.28 5.99
C ALA A 26 2.68 0.07 6.93
N GLN A 27 2.90 0.27 8.23
CA GLN A 27 2.73 -0.79 9.23
C GLN A 27 1.31 -1.37 9.19
N GLY A 28 1.21 -2.70 9.31
CA GLY A 28 -0.05 -3.44 9.21
C GLY A 28 -0.43 -3.81 7.78
N TRP A 29 0.10 -3.11 6.77
CA TRP A 29 -0.18 -3.40 5.36
C TRP A 29 0.87 -4.31 4.72
N PHE A 30 0.44 -4.99 3.66
CA PHE A 30 1.23 -5.92 2.86
C PHE A 30 1.14 -5.52 1.38
N PRO A 31 2.26 -5.42 0.65
CA PRO A 31 2.22 -5.17 -0.78
C PRO A 31 1.88 -6.47 -1.52
N PHE A 32 1.21 -6.34 -2.66
CA PHE A 32 1.01 -7.47 -3.57
C PHE A 32 1.14 -7.02 -5.01
N TRP A 33 1.69 -7.89 -5.84
CA TRP A 33 1.77 -7.70 -7.29
C TRP A 33 1.78 -9.05 -7.99
N VAL A 34 1.24 -9.10 -9.20
CA VAL A 34 1.36 -10.25 -10.10
C VAL A 34 2.51 -9.98 -11.07
N GLY A 35 3.52 -10.86 -11.07
CA GLY A 35 4.69 -10.75 -11.94
C GLY A 35 4.36 -10.97 -13.42
N ALA A 36 5.25 -10.47 -14.29
CA ALA A 36 5.16 -10.64 -15.73
C ALA A 36 5.28 -12.12 -16.13
N SER A 37 4.42 -12.60 -17.03
CA SER A 37 4.46 -13.99 -17.52
C SER A 37 5.46 -14.23 -18.65
N SER A 38 5.83 -13.22 -19.46
CA SER A 38 6.75 -13.47 -20.60
C SER A 38 7.35 -12.25 -21.33
N ASN A 39 7.04 -11.00 -21.00
CA ASN A 39 7.38 -9.87 -21.90
C ASN A 39 7.56 -8.50 -21.23
N ASN A 40 8.09 -8.43 -20.01
CA ASN A 40 8.34 -7.17 -19.27
C ASN A 40 7.09 -6.28 -19.01
N GLN A 41 5.91 -6.69 -19.45
CA GLN A 41 4.63 -6.10 -19.09
C GLN A 41 4.27 -6.58 -17.68
N ARG A 42 3.91 -5.68 -16.76
CA ARG A 42 3.64 -5.98 -15.32
C ARG A 42 4.90 -6.19 -14.47
N ARG A 43 5.81 -5.22 -14.52
CA ARG A 43 6.91 -5.12 -13.53
C ARG A 43 6.34 -4.89 -12.13
N ARG A 44 7.10 -5.32 -11.12
CA ARG A 44 6.81 -4.99 -9.72
C ARG A 44 6.70 -3.45 -9.59
N PRO A 45 5.62 -2.91 -9.02
CA PRO A 45 5.53 -1.49 -8.73
C PRO A 45 6.59 -1.04 -7.72
N VAL A 46 6.93 0.23 -7.76
CA VAL A 46 7.62 0.90 -6.66
C VAL A 46 6.55 1.31 -5.64
N TYR A 47 6.76 0.99 -4.36
CA TYR A 47 5.90 1.39 -3.25
C TYR A 47 6.66 2.37 -2.36
N GLN A 48 6.06 3.52 -2.08
CA GLN A 48 6.76 4.62 -1.39
C GLN A 48 5.90 5.26 -0.33
N ALA A 49 6.55 5.58 0.80
CA ALA A 49 6.06 6.50 1.79
C ALA A 49 6.28 7.94 1.27
N VAL A 50 5.23 8.75 1.30
CA VAL A 50 5.29 10.13 0.82
C VAL A 50 4.85 11.05 1.95
N SER A 51 5.70 12.00 2.34
CA SER A 51 5.34 13.02 3.32
C SER A 51 4.68 14.22 2.64
N ALA A 52 3.76 14.87 3.35
CA ALA A 52 3.13 16.11 2.90
C ALA A 52 4.15 17.23 2.74
N ALA A 53 5.23 17.21 3.53
CA ALA A 53 6.35 18.14 3.44
C ALA A 53 7.14 17.96 2.12
N ALA A 54 7.32 16.72 1.66
CA ALA A 54 8.03 16.44 0.41
C ALA A 54 7.12 16.58 -0.82
N ASN A 55 5.85 16.19 -0.73
CA ASN A 55 4.93 16.20 -1.88
C ASN A 55 3.45 16.32 -1.45
N ARG A 56 3.05 17.55 -1.09
CA ARG A 56 1.69 17.85 -0.61
C ARG A 56 0.56 17.38 -1.53
N PRO A 57 0.64 17.50 -2.87
CA PRO A 57 -0.43 17.02 -3.77
C PRO A 57 -0.66 15.50 -3.73
N ARG A 58 0.33 14.72 -3.31
CA ARG A 58 0.21 13.26 -3.16
C ARG A 58 -0.40 12.85 -1.81
N VAL A 59 -0.55 13.80 -0.87
CA VAL A 59 -1.12 13.55 0.46
C VAL A 59 -2.49 14.23 0.56
N ARG A 60 -3.54 13.40 0.61
CA ARG A 60 -4.93 13.88 0.67
C ARG A 60 -5.20 14.64 1.98
N THR A 61 -4.84 14.04 3.11
CA THR A 61 -5.03 14.53 4.49
C THR A 61 -3.85 14.07 5.34
N GLY A 62 -3.62 14.73 6.48
CA GLY A 62 -2.57 14.34 7.42
C GLY A 62 -1.15 14.64 6.91
N SER A 63 -0.18 13.85 7.34
CA SER A 63 1.24 14.12 7.16
C SER A 63 1.94 13.13 6.22
N MET A 64 1.38 11.93 6.03
CA MET A 64 1.96 10.89 5.20
C MET A 64 0.92 10.27 4.27
N ALA A 65 1.39 9.64 3.21
CA ALA A 65 0.57 8.82 2.34
C ALA A 65 1.38 7.65 1.79
N GLN A 66 0.69 6.55 1.53
CA GLN A 66 1.22 5.43 0.80
C GLN A 66 0.91 5.59 -0.68
N THR A 67 1.93 5.49 -1.52
CA THR A 67 1.76 5.46 -2.98
C THR A 67 2.36 4.20 -3.57
N TYR A 68 1.91 3.84 -4.77
CA TYR A 68 2.58 2.88 -5.62
C TYR A 68 2.42 3.26 -7.08
N HIS A 69 3.42 2.97 -7.90
CA HIS A 69 3.40 3.28 -9.33
C HIS A 69 4.23 2.29 -10.14
N SER A 70 3.93 2.22 -11.43
CA SER A 70 4.76 1.54 -12.43
C SER A 70 4.79 2.36 -13.71
N ASP A 71 5.86 2.23 -14.49
CA ASP A 71 5.94 2.84 -15.80
C ASP A 71 4.80 2.36 -16.71
N GLY A 72 4.16 3.30 -17.40
CA GLY A 72 3.02 3.03 -18.28
C GLY A 72 1.77 2.45 -17.58
N ALA A 73 1.69 2.52 -16.25
CA ALA A 73 0.59 1.97 -15.44
C ALA A 73 0.30 0.47 -15.68
N GLN A 74 1.28 -0.27 -16.19
CA GLN A 74 1.14 -1.70 -16.43
C GLN A 74 1.47 -2.48 -15.15
N HIS A 75 0.48 -2.67 -14.27
CA HIS A 75 0.59 -3.56 -13.13
C HIS A 75 -0.77 -4.13 -12.73
N LEU A 76 -0.77 -5.35 -12.18
CA LEU A 76 -1.86 -5.85 -11.35
C LEU A 76 -1.29 -5.96 -9.94
N ALA A 77 -1.57 -4.97 -9.12
CA ALA A 77 -0.91 -4.78 -7.84
C ALA A 77 -1.71 -3.87 -6.91
N GLY A 78 -1.32 -3.86 -5.64
CA GLY A 78 -1.87 -2.96 -4.63
C GLY A 78 -1.33 -3.27 -3.24
N LEU A 79 -2.13 -2.89 -2.24
CA LEU A 79 -1.88 -3.13 -0.82
C LEU A 79 -3.05 -3.92 -0.24
N MET A 80 -2.76 -4.78 0.73
CA MET A 80 -3.77 -5.59 1.39
C MET A 80 -3.54 -5.67 2.90
N GLN A 81 -4.63 -5.90 3.62
CA GLN A 81 -4.65 -6.30 5.02
C GLN A 81 -5.52 -7.54 5.14
N GLN A 82 -5.04 -8.53 5.89
CA GLN A 82 -5.85 -9.67 6.26
C GLN A 82 -6.53 -9.38 7.59
N ILE A 83 -7.86 -9.39 7.59
CA ILE A 83 -8.68 -9.23 8.80
C ILE A 83 -9.32 -10.57 9.17
N GLN A 84 -9.53 -10.78 10.47
CA GLN A 84 -10.35 -11.87 10.96
C GLN A 84 -11.82 -11.42 11.02
N ALA A 85 -12.71 -12.19 10.37
CA ALA A 85 -14.14 -11.92 10.36
C ALA A 85 -14.94 -13.23 10.40
N ARG A 86 -16.17 -13.16 10.88
CA ARG A 86 -17.14 -14.28 10.85
C ARG A 86 -18.13 -14.10 9.70
N PRO A 87 -18.65 -15.18 9.11
CA PRO A 87 -19.74 -15.09 8.13
C PRO A 87 -20.93 -14.29 8.70
N GLY A 88 -21.46 -13.36 7.92
CA GLY A 88 -22.58 -12.49 8.33
C GLY A 88 -22.20 -11.34 9.28
N GLN A 89 -20.94 -11.23 9.69
CA GLN A 89 -20.48 -10.10 10.51
C GLN A 89 -20.52 -8.79 9.72
N ARG A 90 -21.08 -7.73 10.31
CA ARG A 90 -20.98 -6.37 9.74
C ARG A 90 -19.56 -5.85 9.91
N LEU A 91 -18.94 -5.45 8.80
CA LEU A 91 -17.57 -4.94 8.75
C LEU A 91 -17.57 -3.42 8.64
N HIS A 92 -16.52 -2.79 9.17
CA HIS A 92 -16.27 -1.36 9.08
C HIS A 92 -14.77 -1.14 8.86
N PHE A 93 -14.44 -0.29 7.88
CA PHE A 93 -13.08 -0.01 7.40
C PHE A 93 -12.86 1.49 7.30
#